data_AF-A0A9D9WR31-F1
#
_entry.id   AF-A0A9D9WR31-F1
#
_cell.length_a   1.000
_cell.length_b   1.000
_cell.length_c   1.000
_cell.angle_alpha   90.00
_cell.angle_beta   90.00
_cell.angle_gamma   90.00
#
_symmetry.space_group_name_H-M   'P 1'
#
loop_
_entity.id
_entity.type
_entity.pdbx_description
1 polymer ?
#
loop_
_entity_poly.entity_id
_entity_poly.type
_entity_poly.pdbx_seq_one_letter_code
_entity_poly.pdbx_strand_id
1 'polypeptide(L)'
;MVNQDEFTKNKYELEQVLVMLFRALQEMLTLSKKERVSLLSEPDQILQIVEDKEVLLDKISVLEDKCRQVVQELSLSLGVHLEQTSIQALLPYLKSEDARRIKNLTDGIYTITSQARELNHASQALAITKLDWLKATQSFLIDIFQPEAGYRSPKDGTKHQEPVAGLGVERRA
;
A
#
# COMPACT_ATOMS: atom_id res chain seq x y z
N MET A 1 42.98 4.50 13.67
CA MET A 1 43.37 4.65 12.25
C MET A 1 42.24 4.07 11.44
N VAL A 2 41.57 4.87 10.60
CA VAL A 2 40.52 4.36 9.71
C VAL A 2 41.21 3.47 8.66
N ASN A 3 40.83 2.20 8.55
CA ASN A 3 41.23 1.36 7.43
C ASN A 3 40.62 1.94 6.16
N GLN A 4 41.41 2.72 5.41
CA GLN A 4 40.93 3.43 4.21
C GLN A 4 40.32 2.48 3.16
N ASP A 5 40.79 1.24 3.10
CA ASP A 5 40.24 0.22 2.19
C ASP A 5 38.84 -0.26 2.61
N GLU A 6 38.62 -0.45 3.90
CA GLU A 6 37.34 -0.92 4.45
C GLU A 6 36.26 0.17 4.33
N PHE A 7 36.63 1.43 4.60
CA PHE A 7 35.74 2.57 4.39
C PHE A 7 35.34 2.74 2.91
N THR A 8 36.31 2.59 1.98
CA THR A 8 36.05 2.71 0.55
C THR A 8 35.15 1.58 0.05
N LYS A 9 35.36 0.36 0.55
CA LYS A 9 34.52 -0.80 0.27
C LYS A 9 33.09 -0.60 0.75
N ASN A 10 32.90 -0.23 2.01
CA ASN A 10 31.57 -0.06 2.61
C ASN A 10 30.78 1.06 1.91
N LYS A 11 31.46 2.12 1.46
CA LYS A 11 30.85 3.19 0.67
C LYS A 11 30.36 2.69 -0.69
N TYR A 12 31.20 1.94 -1.42
CA TYR A 12 30.79 1.36 -2.70
C TYR A 12 29.62 0.39 -2.52
N GLU A 13 29.65 -0.41 -1.45
CA GLU A 13 28.57 -1.32 -1.11
C GLU A 13 27.26 -0.58 -0.81
N LEU A 14 27.31 0.54 -0.07
CA LEU A 14 26.13 1.38 0.16
C LEU A 14 25.51 1.87 -1.15
N GLU A 15 26.34 2.40 -2.06
CA GLU A 15 25.86 2.87 -3.36
C GLU A 15 25.21 1.74 -4.17
N GLN A 16 25.81 0.54 -4.19
CA GLN A 16 25.23 -0.62 -4.86
C GLN A 16 23.89 -1.04 -4.25
N VAL A 17 23.79 -1.09 -2.92
CA VAL A 17 22.54 -1.44 -2.23
C VAL A 17 21.44 -0.42 -2.55
N LEU A 18 21.76 0.88 -2.55
CA LEU A 18 20.81 1.93 -2.92
C LEU A 18 20.35 1.82 -4.38
N VAL A 19 21.26 1.51 -5.31
CA VAL A 19 20.91 1.26 -6.72
C VAL A 19 19.99 0.04 -6.85
N MET A 20 20.28 -1.05 -6.13
CA MET A 20 19.43 -2.24 -6.13
C MET A 20 18.04 -1.95 -5.55
N LEU A 21 17.97 -1.20 -4.45
CA LEU A 21 16.71 -0.79 -3.82
C LEU A 21 15.90 0.09 -4.76
N PHE A 22 16.53 1.08 -5.41
CA PHE A 22 15.88 1.92 -6.39
C PHE A 22 15.28 1.11 -7.55
N ARG A 23 16.04 0.14 -8.10
CA ARG A 23 15.55 -0.74 -9.17
C ARG A 23 14.39 -1.62 -8.72
N ALA A 24 14.46 -2.19 -7.52
CA ALA A 24 13.36 -2.98 -6.96
C ALA A 24 12.08 -2.14 -6.80
N LEU A 25 12.21 -0.88 -6.38
CA LEU A 25 11.08 0.04 -6.30
C LEU A 25 10.54 0.46 -7.69
N GLN A 26 11.40 0.56 -8.71
CA GLN A 26 10.96 0.78 -10.10
C GLN A 26 10.13 -0.38 -10.62
N GLU A 27 10.55 -1.61 -10.31
CA GLU A 27 9.81 -2.82 -10.63
C GLU A 27 8.45 -2.84 -9.89
N MET A 28 8.44 -2.46 -8.61
CA MET A 28 7.21 -2.38 -7.80
C MET A 28 6.22 -1.35 -8.37
N LEU A 29 6.71 -0.20 -8.81
CA LEU A 29 5.88 0.80 -9.48
C LEU A 29 5.30 0.25 -10.78
N THR A 30 6.08 -0.51 -11.54
CA THR A 30 5.65 -1.12 -12.80
C THR A 30 4.57 -2.17 -12.57
N LEU A 31 4.73 -3.06 -11.59
CA LEU A 31 3.71 -4.03 -11.18
C LEU A 31 2.45 -3.33 -10.67
N SER A 32 2.58 -2.25 -9.92
CA SER A 32 1.43 -1.46 -9.44
C SER A 32 0.66 -0.78 -10.59
N LYS A 33 1.35 -0.34 -11.64
CA LYS A 33 0.69 0.16 -12.87
C LYS A 33 -0.03 -0.96 -13.60
N LYS A 34 0.62 -2.12 -13.73
CA LYS A 34 0.05 -3.30 -14.37
C LYS A 34 -1.21 -3.77 -13.63
N GLU A 35 -1.15 -3.89 -12.31
CA GLU A 35 -2.28 -4.23 -11.45
C GLU A 35 -3.49 -3.32 -11.70
N ARG A 36 -3.29 -2.00 -11.76
CA ARG A 36 -4.38 -1.05 -12.03
C ARG A 36 -5.06 -1.32 -13.37
N VAL A 37 -4.28 -1.63 -14.41
CA VAL A 37 -4.80 -1.97 -15.74
C VAL A 37 -5.51 -3.32 -15.70
N SER A 38 -4.88 -4.35 -15.13
CA SER A 38 -5.46 -5.70 -15.01
C SER A 38 -6.74 -5.70 -14.19
N LEU A 39 -6.84 -4.89 -13.14
CA LEU A 39 -8.07 -4.68 -12.40
C LEU A 39 -9.22 -4.20 -13.28
N LEU A 40 -8.95 -3.48 -14.37
CA LEU A 40 -9.96 -2.98 -15.30
C LEU A 40 -10.30 -3.98 -16.41
N SER A 41 -9.29 -4.62 -17.02
CA SER A 41 -9.44 -5.38 -18.27
C SER A 41 -9.10 -6.87 -18.19
N GLU A 42 -8.25 -7.30 -17.27
CA GLU A 42 -7.64 -8.64 -17.27
C GLU A 42 -7.56 -9.19 -15.83
N PRO A 43 -8.71 -9.56 -15.22
CA PRO A 43 -8.77 -9.94 -13.82
C PRO A 43 -7.97 -11.21 -13.50
N ASP A 44 -7.79 -12.10 -14.47
CA ASP A 44 -7.08 -13.37 -14.31
C ASP A 44 -5.58 -13.17 -13.99
N GLN A 45 -5.01 -12.01 -14.33
CA GLN A 45 -3.61 -11.69 -14.04
C GLN A 45 -3.38 -11.09 -12.65
N ILE A 46 -4.44 -10.69 -11.94
CA ILE A 46 -4.32 -9.98 -10.66
C ILE A 46 -3.57 -10.83 -9.64
N LEU A 47 -3.91 -12.13 -9.55
CA LEU A 47 -3.29 -13.02 -8.57
C LEU A 47 -1.77 -13.11 -8.76
N GLN A 48 -1.32 -13.37 -10.00
CA GLN A 48 0.11 -13.42 -10.32
C GLN A 48 0.81 -12.09 -9.99
N ILE A 49 0.17 -10.95 -10.29
CA ILE A 49 0.76 -9.64 -10.01
C ILE A 49 0.91 -9.41 -8.49
N VAL A 50 -0.05 -9.88 -7.69
CA VAL A 50 0.04 -9.80 -6.22
C VAL A 50 1.18 -10.68 -5.70
N GLU A 51 1.30 -11.91 -6.19
CA GLU A 51 2.42 -12.81 -5.82
C GLU A 51 3.78 -12.21 -6.19
N ASP A 52 3.91 -11.66 -7.40
CA ASP A 52 5.14 -10.99 -7.85
C ASP A 52 5.49 -9.79 -6.95
N LYS A 53 4.47 -9.04 -6.49
CA LYS A 53 4.66 -7.92 -5.55
C LYS A 53 5.12 -8.39 -4.17
N GLU A 54 4.61 -9.52 -3.67
CA GLU A 54 5.04 -10.08 -2.37
C GLU A 54 6.51 -10.49 -2.42
N VAL A 55 6.92 -11.22 -3.45
CA VAL A 55 8.34 -11.58 -3.67
C VAL A 55 9.22 -10.34 -3.73
N LEU A 56 8.74 -9.28 -4.37
CA LEU A 56 9.48 -8.03 -4.49
C LEU A 56 9.55 -7.25 -3.17
N LEU A 57 8.51 -7.29 -2.33
CA LEU A 57 8.51 -6.72 -0.98
C LEU A 57 9.52 -7.43 -0.07
N ASP A 58 9.62 -8.76 -0.16
CA ASP A 58 10.62 -9.52 0.59
C ASP A 58 12.03 -9.10 0.18
N LYS A 59 12.28 -8.97 -1.12
CA LYS A 59 13.55 -8.48 -1.66
C LYS A 59 13.87 -7.05 -1.21
N ILE A 60 12.89 -6.16 -1.21
CA ILE A 60 13.04 -4.78 -0.72
C ILE A 60 13.41 -4.80 0.77
N SER A 61 12.74 -5.62 1.58
CA SER A 61 13.00 -5.75 3.02
C SER A 61 14.45 -6.18 3.30
N VAL A 62 14.95 -7.18 2.57
CA VAL A 62 16.34 -7.63 2.66
C VAL A 62 17.32 -6.52 2.26
N LEU A 63 17.01 -5.75 1.21
CA LEU A 63 17.85 -4.62 0.77
C LEU A 63 17.86 -3.47 1.78
N GLU A 64 16.74 -3.17 2.42
CA GLU A 64 16.64 -2.17 3.49
C GLU A 64 17.46 -2.59 4.72
N ASP A 65 17.40 -3.86 5.12
CA ASP A 65 18.23 -4.41 6.19
C ASP A 65 19.71 -4.31 5.87
N LYS A 66 20.10 -4.70 4.65
CA LYS A 66 21.48 -4.57 4.20
C LYS A 66 21.93 -3.11 4.17
N CYS A 67 21.06 -2.20 3.75
CA CYS A 67 21.34 -0.76 3.78
C CYS A 67 21.60 -0.28 5.21
N ARG A 68 20.76 -0.68 6.18
CA ARG A 68 20.95 -0.36 7.60
C ARG A 68 22.29 -0.89 8.13
N GLN A 69 22.65 -2.12 7.80
CA GLN A 69 23.93 -2.73 8.20
C GLN A 69 25.12 -1.94 7.67
N VAL A 70 25.16 -1.63 6.38
CA VAL A 70 26.26 -0.88 5.76
C VAL A 70 26.36 0.54 6.32
N VAL A 71 25.23 1.19 6.60
CA VAL A 71 25.18 2.51 7.24
C VAL A 71 25.76 2.46 8.66
N GLN A 72 25.51 1.38 9.42
CA GLN A 72 26.09 1.17 10.75
C GLN A 72 27.61 0.92 10.67
N GLU A 73 28.07 0.10 9.73
CA GLU A 73 29.50 -0.14 9.54
C GLU A 73 30.25 1.14 9.14
N LEU A 74 29.63 1.97 8.29
CA LEU A 74 30.18 3.28 7.91
C LEU A 74 30.20 4.26 9.09
N SER A 75 29.17 4.29 9.93
CA SER A 75 29.15 5.19 11.10
C SER A 75 30.22 4.81 12.12
N LEU A 76 30.43 3.51 12.36
CA LEU A 76 31.52 2.97 13.19
C LEU A 76 32.89 3.34 12.61
N SER A 77 33.07 3.20 11.30
CA SER A 77 34.32 3.54 10.62
C SER A 77 34.65 5.04 10.70
N LEU A 78 33.63 5.90 10.73
CA LEU A 78 33.77 7.35 10.86
C LEU A 78 33.83 7.83 12.31
N GLY A 79 33.62 6.95 13.30
CA GLY A 79 33.56 7.31 14.72
C GLY A 79 32.35 8.17 15.08
N VAL A 80 31.28 8.12 14.29
CA VAL A 80 30.05 8.89 14.52
C VAL A 80 29.04 8.01 15.25
N HIS A 81 28.76 8.33 16.51
CA HIS A 81 27.67 7.71 17.25
C HIS A 81 26.35 8.34 16.79
N LEU A 82 25.81 7.81 15.69
CA LEU A 82 24.49 8.15 15.22
C LEU A 82 23.45 7.50 16.15
N GLU A 83 22.74 8.30 16.96
CA GLU A 83 21.56 7.82 17.71
C GLU A 83 20.46 7.28 16.77
N GLN A 84 20.45 7.77 15.52
CA GLN A 84 19.63 7.25 14.44
C GLN A 84 20.53 6.97 13.22
N THR A 85 20.61 5.70 12.82
CA THR A 85 21.31 5.25 11.60
C THR A 85 20.62 5.80 10.35
N SER A 86 20.84 7.07 10.07
CA SER A 86 20.27 7.80 8.95
C SER A 86 21.35 8.07 7.91
N ILE A 87 21.04 7.73 6.65
CA ILE A 87 21.90 8.04 5.49
C ILE A 87 22.17 9.56 5.43
N GLN A 88 21.18 10.39 5.78
CA GLN A 88 21.32 11.84 5.76
C GLN A 88 22.37 12.34 6.74
N ALA A 89 22.50 11.67 7.89
CA ALA A 89 23.48 12.02 8.91
C ALA A 89 24.92 11.63 8.51
N LEU A 90 25.08 10.69 7.55
CA LEU A 90 26.38 10.32 6.99
C LEU A 90 26.88 11.31 5.93
N LEU A 91 25.98 12.04 5.25
CA LEU A 91 26.34 12.91 4.12
C LEU A 91 27.43 13.96 4.43
N PRO A 92 27.45 14.64 5.60
CA PRO A 92 28.46 15.65 5.91
C PRO A 92 29.88 15.09 6.05
N TYR A 93 30.01 13.79 6.35
CA TYR A 93 31.29 13.11 6.58
C TYR A 93 31.85 12.47 5.32
N LEU A 94 31.08 12.48 4.22
CA LEU A 94 31.48 11.96 2.93
C LEU A 94 32.09 13.05 2.05
N LYS A 95 32.88 12.65 1.05
CA LYS A 95 33.36 13.59 0.03
C LYS A 95 32.18 14.18 -0.74
N SER A 96 32.29 15.44 -1.17
CA SER A 96 31.20 16.20 -1.79
C SER A 96 30.55 15.49 -3.00
N GLU A 97 31.33 14.83 -3.86
CA GLU A 97 30.78 14.06 -4.99
C GLU A 97 29.95 12.86 -4.55
N ASP A 98 30.44 12.13 -3.55
CA ASP A 98 29.81 10.89 -3.06
C ASP A 98 28.54 11.20 -2.28
N ALA A 99 28.60 12.23 -1.43
CA ALA A 99 27.45 12.76 -0.72
C ALA A 99 26.35 13.17 -1.70
N ARG A 100 26.71 13.82 -2.82
CA ARG A 100 25.74 14.20 -3.86
C ARG A 100 25.12 12.98 -4.54
N ARG A 101 25.90 11.96 -4.89
CA ARG A 101 25.38 10.72 -5.52
C ARG A 101 24.43 9.97 -4.59
N ILE A 102 24.83 9.73 -3.35
CA ILE A 102 24.02 9.04 -2.34
C ILE A 102 22.75 9.83 -2.05
N LYS A 103 22.85 11.16 -1.96
CA LYS A 103 21.68 12.04 -1.79
C LYS A 103 20.71 11.90 -2.98
N ASN A 104 21.19 12.02 -4.22
CA ASN A 104 20.34 11.90 -5.40
C ASN A 104 19.65 10.52 -5.48
N LEU A 105 20.36 9.44 -5.12
CA LEU A 105 19.77 8.10 -5.04
C LEU A 105 18.69 8.02 -3.96
N THR A 106 18.95 8.57 -2.79
CA THR A 106 17.99 8.60 -1.67
C THR A 106 16.74 9.41 -2.02
N ASP A 107 16.91 10.57 -2.65
CA ASP A 107 15.81 11.42 -3.12
C ASP A 107 14.99 10.70 -4.21
N GLY A 108 15.67 9.99 -5.12
CA GLY A 108 15.04 9.14 -6.13
C GLY A 108 14.23 8.00 -5.53
N ILE A 109 14.79 7.31 -4.53
CA ILE A 109 14.12 6.25 -3.75
C ILE A 109 12.86 6.82 -3.08
N TYR A 110 12.96 7.95 -2.39
CA TYR A 110 11.81 8.58 -1.73
C TYR A 110 10.70 8.93 -2.71
N THR A 111 11.08 9.52 -3.85
CA THR A 111 10.14 9.90 -4.92
C THR A 111 9.39 8.69 -5.46
N ILE A 112 10.10 7.60 -5.76
CA ILE A 112 9.47 6.42 -6.34
C ILE A 112 8.62 5.65 -5.33
N THR A 113 9.03 5.62 -4.06
CA THR A 113 8.22 5.04 -2.98
C THR A 113 6.91 5.81 -2.82
N SER A 114 6.92 7.14 -2.88
CA SER A 114 5.69 7.94 -2.84
C SER A 114 4.76 7.59 -4.00
N GLN A 115 5.31 7.57 -5.22
CA GLN A 115 4.53 7.22 -6.43
C GLN A 115 3.94 5.80 -6.36
N ALA A 116 4.72 4.83 -5.88
CA ALA A 116 4.26 3.45 -5.71
C ALA A 116 3.13 3.36 -4.69
N ARG A 117 3.23 4.07 -3.55
CA ARG A 117 2.17 4.12 -2.53
C ARG A 117 0.89 4.76 -3.04
N GLU A 118 0.99 5.93 -3.68
CA GLU A 118 -0.15 6.63 -4.27
C GLU A 118 -0.89 5.74 -5.27
N LEU A 119 -0.14 5.06 -6.12
CA LEU A 119 -0.72 4.17 -7.13
C LEU A 119 -1.38 2.94 -6.50
N ASN A 120 -0.75 2.34 -5.49
CA ASN A 120 -1.30 1.19 -4.78
C ASN A 120 -2.60 1.55 -4.02
N HIS A 121 -2.65 2.73 -3.38
CA HIS A 121 -3.89 3.23 -2.77
C HIS A 121 -4.99 3.43 -3.79
N ALA A 122 -4.66 3.95 -4.98
CA ALA A 122 -5.63 4.13 -6.04
C ALA A 122 -6.13 2.78 -6.62
N SER A 123 -5.25 1.78 -6.76
CA SER A 123 -5.63 0.42 -7.13
C SER A 123 -6.55 -0.22 -6.08
N GLN A 124 -6.23 -0.05 -4.80
CA GLN A 124 -7.05 -0.55 -3.69
C GLN A 124 -8.46 0.06 -3.71
N ALA A 125 -8.57 1.38 -3.88
CA ALA A 125 -9.87 2.06 -3.97
C ALA A 125 -10.71 1.54 -5.14
N LEU A 126 -10.07 1.27 -6.28
CA LEU A 126 -10.73 0.69 -7.45
C LEU A 126 -11.21 -0.74 -7.19
N ALA A 127 -10.40 -1.57 -6.53
CA ALA A 127 -10.78 -2.93 -6.14
C ALA A 127 -11.98 -2.93 -5.18
N ILE A 128 -11.97 -2.07 -4.16
CA ILE A 128 -13.08 -1.90 -3.21
C ILE A 128 -14.36 -1.52 -3.95
N THR A 129 -14.28 -0.52 -4.83
CA THR A 129 -15.42 -0.07 -5.63
C THR A 129 -16.00 -1.23 -6.46
N LYS A 130 -15.14 -2.01 -7.15
CA LYS A 130 -15.60 -3.17 -7.93
C LYS A 130 -16.26 -4.25 -7.07
N LEU A 131 -15.77 -4.48 -5.85
CA LEU A 131 -16.40 -5.41 -4.91
C LEU A 131 -17.78 -4.94 -4.46
N ASP A 132 -17.96 -3.63 -4.24
CA ASP A 132 -19.26 -3.07 -3.87
C ASP A 132 -20.28 -3.23 -5.01
N TRP A 133 -19.87 -2.97 -6.25
CA TRP A 133 -20.70 -3.24 -7.44
C TRP A 133 -21.06 -4.72 -7.57
N LEU A 134 -20.13 -5.63 -7.29
CA LEU A 134 -20.37 -7.08 -7.34
C LEU A 134 -21.39 -7.50 -6.28
N LYS A 135 -21.26 -7.00 -5.05
CA LYS A 135 -22.22 -7.26 -3.95
C LYS A 135 -23.61 -6.72 -4.26
N ALA A 136 -23.70 -5.50 -4.81
CA ALA A 136 -24.97 -4.91 -5.21
C ALA A 136 -25.63 -5.72 -6.33
N THR A 137 -24.85 -6.16 -7.33
CA THR A 137 -25.33 -7.01 -8.42
C THR A 137 -25.80 -8.37 -7.92
N GLN A 138 -25.05 -8.98 -7.01
CA GLN A 138 -25.43 -10.24 -6.36
C GLN A 138 -26.76 -10.09 -5.61
N SER A 139 -26.91 -9.02 -4.83
CA SER A 139 -28.14 -8.74 -4.07
C SER A 139 -29.33 -8.56 -5.02
N PHE A 140 -29.16 -7.77 -6.08
CA PHE A 140 -30.18 -7.58 -7.11
C PHE A 140 -30.60 -8.89 -7.79
N LEU A 141 -29.66 -9.76 -8.14
CA LEU A 141 -29.97 -11.07 -8.71
C LEU A 141 -30.74 -11.94 -7.71
N ILE A 142 -30.32 -11.97 -6.46
CA ILE A 142 -31.02 -12.72 -5.40
C ILE A 142 -32.46 -12.20 -5.26
N ASP A 143 -32.66 -10.88 -5.25
CA ASP A 143 -33.99 -10.26 -5.13
C ASP A 143 -34.90 -10.60 -6.33
N ILE A 144 -34.36 -10.74 -7.54
CA ILE A 144 -35.13 -11.19 -8.71
C ILE A 144 -35.56 -12.65 -8.59
N PHE A 145 -34.66 -13.52 -8.08
CA PHE A 145 -34.90 -14.96 -8.01
C PHE A 145 -35.63 -15.40 -6.74
N GLN A 146 -35.77 -14.52 -5.75
CA GLN A 146 -36.69 -14.71 -4.64
C GLN A 146 -38.09 -14.25 -5.08
N PRO A 147 -39.06 -15.17 -5.28
CA PRO A 147 -40.42 -14.74 -5.53
C PRO A 147 -40.90 -13.90 -4.34
N GLU A 148 -41.38 -12.68 -4.60
CA GLU A 148 -42.23 -12.00 -3.63
C GLU A 148 -43.31 -13.01 -3.22
N ALA A 149 -43.39 -13.31 -1.92
CA ALA A 149 -44.46 -14.12 -1.37
C ALA A 149 -45.76 -13.56 -1.97
N GLY A 150 -46.39 -14.38 -2.82
CA GLY A 150 -47.33 -13.91 -3.84
C GLY A 150 -48.44 -13.04 -3.28
N TYR A 151 -49.04 -12.23 -4.16
CA TYR A 151 -50.25 -11.43 -3.94
C TYR A 151 -51.06 -11.90 -2.72
N ARG A 152 -50.88 -11.23 -1.59
CA ARG A 152 -51.64 -11.51 -0.37
C ARG A 152 -53.03 -10.93 -0.60
N SER A 153 -53.97 -11.81 -0.95
CA SER A 153 -55.37 -11.44 -1.18
C SER A 153 -55.91 -10.64 0.01
N PRO A 154 -56.62 -9.52 -0.20
CA PRO A 154 -57.18 -8.68 0.87
C PRO A 154 -58.15 -9.40 1.83
N LYS A 155 -58.43 -10.69 1.61
CA LYS A 155 -59.33 -11.50 2.43
C LYS A 155 -58.65 -12.22 3.60
N ASP A 156 -57.32 -12.27 3.65
CA ASP A 156 -56.59 -12.79 4.81
C ASP A 156 -56.37 -11.69 5.86
N GLY A 157 -57.48 -11.08 6.28
CA GLY A 157 -57.54 -10.23 7.46
C GLY A 157 -57.50 -11.08 8.73
N THR A 158 -56.31 -11.43 9.20
CA THR A 158 -56.12 -11.88 10.58
C THR A 158 -55.47 -10.77 11.40
N LYS A 159 -56.37 -9.93 11.94
CA LYS A 159 -56.25 -9.13 13.17
C LYS A 159 -54.88 -8.49 13.43
N HIS A 160 -54.76 -7.23 13.01
CA HIS A 160 -53.94 -6.26 13.75
C HIS A 160 -54.39 -6.27 15.21
N GLN A 161 -53.55 -6.80 16.11
CA GLN A 161 -53.57 -6.37 17.49
C GLN A 161 -53.11 -4.91 17.50
N GLU A 162 -54.05 -4.01 17.79
CA GLU A 162 -53.77 -2.62 18.12
C GLU A 162 -52.90 -2.56 19.38
N PRO A 163 -51.82 -1.77 19.41
CA PRO A 163 -51.29 -1.27 20.66
C PRO A 163 -52.22 -0.18 21.19
N VAL A 164 -52.75 -0.42 22.39
CA VAL A 164 -53.49 0.52 23.21
C VAL A 164 -52.67 1.80 23.42
N ALA A 165 -53.18 2.93 22.95
CA ALA A 165 -52.80 4.25 23.43
C ALA A 165 -54.05 5.13 23.49
N GLY A 166 -54.73 5.08 24.63
CA GLY A 166 -55.67 6.12 25.01
C GLY A 166 -54.92 7.41 25.30
N LEU A 167 -55.42 8.51 24.75
CA LEU A 167 -55.63 9.80 25.42
C LEU A 167 -56.15 10.78 24.37
N GLY A 168 -57.48 10.82 24.24
CA GLY A 168 -58.15 11.93 23.59
C GLY A 168 -58.00 13.20 24.42
N VAL A 169 -57.86 14.33 23.74
CA VAL A 169 -58.47 15.61 24.16
C VAL A 169 -58.95 16.32 22.90
N GLU A 170 -60.14 16.87 23.05
CA GLU A 170 -61.11 17.26 22.04
C GLU A 170 -60.81 18.60 21.37
N ARG A 171 -61.38 18.78 20.18
CA ARG A 171 -61.52 20.09 19.52
C ARG A 171 -62.57 20.92 20.29
N ARG A 172 -62.30 22.21 20.50
CA ARG A 172 -63.34 23.24 20.63
C ARG A 172 -63.26 24.21 19.46
N ALA A 173 -64.35 24.26 18.70
CA ALA A 173 -64.88 25.46 18.06
C ALA A 173 -66.36 25.53 18.47
#